data_AF-X0W4C8-F1
#
_entry.id   AF-X0W4C8-F1
#
_cell.length_a   1.000
_cell.length_b   1.000
_cell.length_c   1.000
_cell.angle_alpha   90.00
_cell.angle_beta   90.00
_cell.angle_gamma   90.00
#
_symmetry.space_group_name_H-M   'P 1'
#
loop_
_entity.id
_entity.type
_entity.pdbx_description
1 polymer ?
#
loop_
_entity_poly.entity_id
_entity_poly.type
_entity_poly.pdbx_seq_one_letter_code
_entity_poly.pdbx_strand_id
1 'polypeptide(L)'
;YWAAADVLLDIYIPRDYRDNVIIDAVSADVDISNLDINNFQCKTVSGDLKIKSLGSDNLTLKTTSGDVNIMDFTGNLKADSVSGDINVRYRVFDNNIDVKTISGKVKIDLPQNAEFYLKTNTVSGEVVTKFPITIISFNKMNQLEGTVGTGDDSIIIDTVSGDIYINK
;
A
#
# COMPACT_ATOMS: atom_id res chain seq x y z
N TYR A 1 20.29 -22.96 -25.04
CA TYR A 1 20.41 -22.90 -23.59
C TYR A 1 20.56 -21.44 -23.19
N TRP A 2 19.52 -20.84 -22.61
CA TRP A 2 19.61 -19.54 -21.97
C TRP A 2 19.60 -19.82 -20.47
N ALA A 3 20.73 -19.55 -19.81
CA ALA A 3 20.71 -19.47 -18.35
C ALA A 3 20.16 -18.07 -18.03
N ALA A 4 19.06 -18.01 -17.29
CA ALA A 4 18.68 -16.77 -16.64
C ALA A 4 19.82 -16.42 -15.68
N ALA A 5 20.52 -15.32 -15.94
CA ALA A 5 21.46 -14.76 -15.00
C ALA A 5 20.67 -13.80 -14.12
N ASP A 6 20.68 -14.04 -12.81
CA ASP A 6 20.15 -13.07 -11.85
C ASP A 6 21.07 -11.84 -11.89
N VAL A 7 20.51 -10.70 -12.25
CA VAL A 7 21.22 -9.43 -12.29
C VAL A 7 20.87 -8.66 -11.04
N LEU A 8 21.90 -8.33 -10.25
CA LEU A 8 21.76 -7.42 -9.10
C LEU A 8 22.19 -6.02 -9.53
N LEU A 9 21.35 -5.03 -9.24
CA LEU A 9 21.63 -3.62 -9.49
C LEU A 9 21.46 -2.81 -8.20
N ASP A 10 22.58 -2.37 -7.63
CA ASP A 10 22.58 -1.48 -6.48
C ASP A 10 22.63 -0.02 -6.93
N ILE A 11 21.65 0.78 -6.49
CA ILE A 11 21.57 2.22 -6.77
C ILE A 11 21.61 2.97 -5.44
N TYR A 12 22.55 3.90 -5.31
CA TYR A 12 22.66 4.77 -4.14
C TYR A 12 22.14 6.16 -4.50
N ILE A 13 21.11 6.60 -3.77
CA ILE A 13 20.51 7.92 -3.94
C ILE A 13 21.06 8.86 -2.85
N PRO A 14 21.55 10.06 -3.20
CA PRO A 14 21.96 11.06 -2.20
C PRO A 14 20.82 11.39 -1.23
N ARG A 15 21.14 11.59 0.06
CA ARG A 15 20.12 11.85 1.10
C ARG A 15 19.35 13.16 0.93
N ASP A 16 19.94 14.10 0.20
CA ASP A 16 19.37 15.41 -0.12
C ASP A 16 18.60 15.42 -1.44
N TYR A 17 18.61 14.30 -2.18
CA TYR A 17 17.75 14.15 -3.35
C TYR A 17 16.30 14.07 -2.91
N ARG A 18 15.47 14.98 -3.42
CA ARG A 18 14.04 15.08 -3.09
C ARG A 18 13.12 14.92 -4.30
N ASP A 19 13.67 14.73 -5.50
CA ASP A 19 12.85 14.66 -6.71
C ASP A 19 12.32 13.22 -6.93
N ASN A 20 11.78 12.94 -8.11
CA ASN A 20 11.02 11.73 -8.37
C ASN A 20 11.92 10.51 -8.62
N VAL A 21 11.57 9.38 -8.01
CA VAL A 21 12.17 8.07 -8.34
C VAL A 21 11.11 7.20 -9.01
N ILE A 22 11.45 6.68 -10.19
CA ILE A 22 10.58 5.83 -11.00
C ILE A 22 11.31 4.52 -11.29
N ILE A 23 10.69 3.41 -10.93
CA ILE A 23 11.14 2.06 -11.26
C ILE A 23 10.07 1.41 -12.11
N ASP A 24 10.41 1.05 -13.35
CA ASP A 24 9.56 0.28 -14.24
C ASP A 24 10.32 -0.99 -14.65
N ALA A 25 9.79 -2.17 -14.31
CA ALA A 25 10.42 -3.45 -14.60
C ALA A 25 9.40 -4.50 -15.05
N VAL A 26 9.85 -5.50 -15.80
CA VAL A 26 9.00 -6.68 -16.11
C VAL A 26 9.09 -7.67 -14.97
N SER A 27 10.30 -8.14 -14.64
CA SER A 27 10.55 -9.06 -13.54
C SER A 27 11.67 -8.52 -12.67
N ALA A 28 11.35 -8.06 -11.46
CA ALA A 28 12.34 -7.56 -10.53
C ALA A 28 11.79 -7.57 -9.09
N ASP A 29 12.59 -8.09 -8.17
CA ASP A 29 12.40 -7.80 -6.75
C ASP A 29 13.02 -6.44 -6.45
N VAL A 30 12.31 -5.59 -5.72
CA VAL A 30 12.71 -4.22 -5.40
C VAL A 30 12.82 -4.08 -3.90
N ASP A 31 14.05 -3.88 -3.41
CA ASP A 31 14.35 -3.63 -2.00
C ASP A 31 14.74 -2.16 -1.79
N ILE A 32 13.99 -1.45 -0.95
CA ILE A 32 14.26 -0.05 -0.58
C ILE A 32 14.43 0.01 0.92
N SER A 33 15.57 0.54 1.38
CA SER A 33 15.84 0.59 2.82
C SER A 33 15.43 1.92 3.45
N ASN A 34 15.93 3.05 2.94
CA ASN A 34 15.64 4.37 3.48
C ASN A 34 15.64 5.38 2.34
N LEU A 35 14.50 5.99 2.07
CA LEU A 35 14.36 7.01 1.03
C LEU A 35 13.38 8.09 1.48
N ASP A 36 13.66 9.34 1.16
CA ASP A 36 12.81 10.48 1.49
C ASP A 36 12.77 11.41 0.27
N ILE A 37 11.69 11.35 -0.50
CA ILE A 37 11.57 11.99 -1.82
C ILE A 37 10.15 12.48 -2.08
N ASN A 38 9.94 13.41 -2.99
CA ASN A 38 8.60 13.94 -3.26
C ASN A 38 7.67 12.86 -3.85
N ASN A 39 8.07 12.17 -4.92
CA ASN A 39 7.22 11.13 -5.53
C ASN A 39 7.99 9.86 -5.84
N PHE A 40 7.45 8.73 -5.38
CA PHE A 40 7.95 7.39 -5.68
C PHE A 40 6.95 6.63 -6.55
N GLN A 41 7.39 6.13 -7.70
CA GLN A 41 6.60 5.22 -8.54
C GLN A 41 7.33 3.90 -8.73
N CYS A 42 6.64 2.79 -8.48
CA CYS A 42 7.13 1.47 -8.86
C CYS A 42 6.07 0.72 -9.66
N LYS A 43 6.45 0.26 -10.86
CA LYS A 43 5.63 -0.58 -11.72
C LYS A 43 6.39 -1.87 -12.05
N THR A 44 5.80 -3.00 -11.70
CA THR A 44 6.33 -4.33 -12.05
C THR A 44 5.26 -5.19 -12.70
N VAL A 45 5.66 -6.17 -13.51
CA VAL A 45 4.73 -7.27 -13.89
C VAL A 45 4.84 -8.38 -12.85
N SER A 46 6.07 -8.79 -12.53
CA SER A 46 6.37 -9.79 -11.50
C SER A 46 7.51 -9.36 -10.58
N GLY A 47 7.45 -9.82 -9.34
CA GLY A 47 8.49 -9.62 -8.32
C GLY A 47 7.96 -8.86 -7.10
N ASP A 48 8.62 -9.08 -5.97
CA ASP A 48 8.20 -8.53 -4.69
C ASP A 48 8.74 -7.11 -4.49
N LEU A 49 7.95 -6.26 -3.84
CA LEU A 49 8.39 -4.94 -3.39
C LEU A 49 8.52 -4.93 -1.87
N LYS A 50 9.72 -4.66 -1.38
CA LYS A 50 10.01 -4.54 0.05
C LYS A 50 10.58 -3.16 0.33
N ILE A 51 9.87 -2.40 1.14
CA ILE A 51 10.26 -1.05 1.56
C ILE A 51 10.39 -1.06 3.08
N LYS A 52 11.62 -0.88 3.58
CA LYS A 52 11.85 -0.77 5.03
C LYS A 52 11.42 0.59 5.55
N SER A 53 11.83 1.69 4.90
CA SER A 53 11.44 3.06 5.21
C SER A 53 11.34 3.91 3.95
N LEU A 54 10.20 4.59 3.79
CA LEU A 54 9.97 5.57 2.73
C LEU A 54 9.15 6.75 3.26
N GLY A 55 9.71 7.95 3.19
CA GLY A 55 8.94 9.19 3.24
C GLY A 55 8.69 9.66 1.82
N SER A 56 7.43 9.85 1.44
CA SER A 56 7.12 10.45 0.15
C SER A 56 5.78 11.13 0.11
N ASP A 57 5.67 12.30 -0.50
CA ASP A 57 4.37 12.96 -0.65
C ASP A 57 3.38 12.03 -1.36
N ASN A 58 3.84 11.33 -2.41
CA ASN A 58 3.03 10.38 -3.16
C ASN A 58 3.80 9.10 -3.52
N LEU A 59 3.30 7.96 -3.04
CA LEU A 59 3.70 6.62 -3.43
C LEU A 59 2.67 6.02 -4.40
N THR A 60 3.09 5.72 -5.63
CA THR A 60 2.27 4.99 -6.61
C THR A 60 2.86 3.62 -6.93
N LEU A 61 2.09 2.56 -6.68
CA LEU A 61 2.48 1.18 -6.93
C LEU A 61 1.55 0.54 -7.95
N LYS A 62 2.13 -0.15 -8.94
CA LYS A 62 1.38 -1.01 -9.86
C LYS A 62 2.09 -2.34 -10.03
N THR A 63 1.42 -3.44 -9.71
CA THR A 63 1.97 -4.78 -9.95
C THR A 63 0.92 -5.70 -10.58
N THR A 64 1.35 -6.69 -11.36
CA THR A 64 0.45 -7.77 -11.80
C THR A 64 0.53 -8.94 -10.84
N SER A 65 1.74 -9.36 -10.44
CA SER A 65 1.93 -10.38 -9.42
C SER A 65 3.13 -10.07 -8.52
N GLY A 66 2.97 -10.19 -7.21
CA GLY A 66 4.05 -10.06 -6.25
C GLY A 66 3.58 -9.39 -4.99
N ASP A 67 4.23 -9.70 -3.87
CA ASP A 67 3.82 -9.15 -2.59
C ASP A 67 4.44 -7.77 -2.38
N VAL A 68 3.66 -6.86 -1.81
CA VAL A 68 4.10 -5.53 -1.40
C VAL A 68 4.18 -5.51 0.11
N ASN A 69 5.36 -5.20 0.64
CA ASN A 69 5.58 -5.05 2.08
C ASN A 69 6.31 -3.75 2.39
N ILE A 70 5.62 -2.84 3.07
CA ILE A 70 6.12 -1.53 3.46
C ILE A 70 6.04 -1.42 4.98
N MET A 71 7.17 -1.30 5.66
CA MET A 71 7.22 -1.37 7.12
C MET A 71 7.17 -0.02 7.83
N ASP A 72 7.59 1.04 7.14
CA ASP A 72 7.70 2.37 7.73
C ASP A 72 7.44 3.42 6.64
N PHE A 73 6.19 3.86 6.55
CA PHE A 73 5.73 4.78 5.52
C PHE A 73 5.15 6.08 6.10
N THR A 74 5.30 7.16 5.33
CA THR A 74 4.63 8.44 5.54
C THR A 74 4.38 9.05 4.16
N GLY A 75 3.16 9.48 3.87
CA GLY A 75 2.77 9.87 2.52
C GLY A 75 1.41 9.40 2.06
N ASN A 76 0.99 9.88 0.88
CA ASN A 76 -0.18 9.33 0.19
C ASN A 76 0.19 8.00 -0.47
N LEU A 77 -0.71 7.02 -0.41
CA LEU A 77 -0.55 5.72 -1.08
C LEU A 77 -1.61 5.53 -2.15
N LYS A 78 -1.16 5.19 -3.35
CA LYS A 78 -1.98 4.60 -4.41
C LYS A 78 -1.40 3.27 -4.84
N ALA A 79 -2.13 2.17 -4.68
CA ALA A 79 -1.67 0.84 -5.09
C ALA A 79 -2.70 0.11 -5.95
N ASP A 80 -2.29 -0.28 -7.16
CA ASP A 80 -3.06 -1.15 -8.05
C ASP A 80 -2.34 -2.52 -8.16
N SER A 81 -3.02 -3.62 -7.83
CA SER A 81 -2.50 -4.98 -7.99
C SER A 81 -3.49 -5.90 -8.71
N VAL A 82 -3.01 -6.97 -9.35
CA VAL A 82 -3.88 -8.07 -9.81
C VAL A 82 -3.80 -9.24 -8.83
N SER A 83 -2.60 -9.68 -8.47
CA SER A 83 -2.39 -10.71 -7.44
C SER A 83 -1.22 -10.40 -6.52
N GLY A 84 -1.36 -10.78 -5.25
CA GLY A 84 -0.35 -10.59 -4.21
C GLY A 84 -0.90 -9.82 -3.03
N ASP A 85 -0.27 -10.02 -1.87
CA ASP A 85 -0.67 -9.36 -0.63
C ASP A 85 -0.05 -7.97 -0.55
N ILE A 86 -0.82 -6.99 -0.10
CA ILE A 86 -0.37 -5.62 0.15
C ILE A 86 -0.36 -5.39 1.66
N ASN A 87 0.82 -5.25 2.22
CA ASN A 87 1.05 -4.97 3.64
C ASN A 87 1.75 -3.62 3.78
N VAL A 88 1.11 -2.66 4.43
CA VAL A 88 1.66 -1.32 4.63
C VAL A 88 1.52 -0.91 6.08
N ARG A 89 2.62 -0.46 6.68
CA ARG A 89 2.64 0.13 8.02
C ARG A 89 3.06 1.60 7.96
N TYR A 90 2.20 2.45 8.49
CA TYR A 90 2.44 3.88 8.61
C TYR A 90 3.14 4.21 9.94
N ARG A 91 4.15 5.08 9.88
CA ARG A 91 4.80 5.68 11.07
C ARG A 91 3.98 6.85 11.59
N VAL A 92 3.55 7.70 10.67
CA VAL A 92 2.66 8.84 10.86
C VAL A 92 1.58 8.73 9.81
N PHE A 93 0.34 9.00 10.20
CA PHE A 93 -0.80 8.95 9.29
C PHE A 93 -1.54 10.29 9.35
N ASP A 94 -1.39 11.03 8.26
CA ASP A 94 -2.00 12.32 7.94
C ASP A 94 -2.21 12.44 6.41
N ASN A 95 -2.51 11.31 5.74
CA ASN A 95 -2.56 11.20 4.29
C ASN A 95 -3.64 10.24 3.79
N ASN A 96 -3.88 10.23 2.48
CA ASN A 96 -4.86 9.37 1.84
C ASN A 96 -4.30 8.03 1.37
N ILE A 97 -5.16 7.00 1.39
CA ILE A 97 -4.89 5.64 0.92
C ILE A 97 -5.94 5.25 -0.13
N ASP A 98 -5.51 4.89 -1.33
CA ASP A 98 -6.33 4.29 -2.40
C ASP A 98 -5.69 2.97 -2.82
N VAL A 99 -6.33 1.84 -2.48
CA VAL A 99 -5.83 0.50 -2.83
C VAL A 99 -6.87 -0.25 -3.65
N LYS A 100 -6.44 -0.80 -4.77
CA LYS A 100 -7.25 -1.64 -5.65
C LYS A 100 -6.52 -2.93 -5.95
N THR A 101 -7.15 -4.07 -5.66
CA THR A 101 -6.60 -5.37 -6.01
C THR A 101 -7.68 -6.32 -6.55
N ILE A 102 -7.31 -7.29 -7.38
CA ILE A 102 -8.24 -8.35 -7.78
C ILE A 102 -8.20 -9.49 -6.78
N SER A 103 -7.00 -9.97 -6.45
CA SER A 103 -6.82 -11.07 -5.51
C SER A 103 -5.67 -10.81 -4.55
N GLY A 104 -5.91 -11.05 -3.27
CA GLY A 104 -4.88 -10.91 -2.23
C GLY A 104 -5.37 -10.12 -1.02
N LYS A 105 -4.67 -10.29 0.08
CA LYS A 105 -4.96 -9.61 1.34
C LYS A 105 -4.46 -8.17 1.28
N VAL A 106 -5.26 -7.24 1.77
CA VAL A 106 -4.81 -5.88 2.04
C VAL A 106 -4.76 -5.68 3.55
N LYS A 107 -3.58 -5.36 4.06
CA LYS A 107 -3.34 -5.08 5.47
C LYS A 107 -2.69 -3.71 5.63
N ILE A 108 -3.39 -2.82 6.33
CA ILE A 108 -2.91 -1.49 6.67
C ILE A 108 -2.75 -1.41 8.20
N ASP A 109 -1.52 -1.22 8.67
CA ASP A 109 -1.20 -0.94 10.07
C ASP A 109 -1.02 0.59 10.22
N LEU A 110 -1.83 1.23 11.06
CA LEU A 110 -1.85 2.67 11.29
C LEU A 110 -1.48 3.00 12.74
N PRO A 111 -0.98 4.21 13.03
CA PRO A 111 -0.83 4.69 14.40
C PRO A 111 -2.15 4.67 15.18
N GLN A 112 -2.10 4.43 16.49
CA GLN A 112 -3.29 4.33 17.35
C GLN A 112 -4.16 5.60 17.35
N ASN A 113 -3.56 6.77 17.11
CA ASN A 113 -4.22 8.07 17.04
C ASN A 113 -4.67 8.45 15.62
N ALA A 114 -4.62 7.53 14.65
CA ALA A 114 -5.09 7.79 13.30
C ALA A 114 -6.59 8.09 13.30
N GLU A 115 -6.97 9.15 12.60
CA GLU A 115 -8.34 9.54 12.31
C GLU A 115 -8.54 9.49 10.80
N PHE A 116 -9.65 8.92 10.33
CA PHE A 116 -9.89 8.73 8.91
C PHE A 116 -11.35 8.42 8.60
N TYR A 117 -11.76 8.77 7.39
CA TYR A 117 -12.87 8.14 6.70
C TYR A 117 -12.42 6.80 6.09
N LEU A 118 -13.18 5.73 6.32
CA LEU A 118 -12.95 4.41 5.76
C LEU A 118 -14.07 4.07 4.78
N LYS A 119 -13.68 3.62 3.59
CA LYS A 119 -14.57 2.96 2.64
C LYS A 119 -13.89 1.71 2.10
N THR A 120 -14.44 0.55 2.40
CA THR A 120 -13.95 -0.72 1.88
C THR A 120 -15.03 -1.44 1.11
N ASN A 121 -14.62 -2.18 0.08
CA ASN A 121 -15.50 -2.99 -0.73
C ASN A 121 -14.75 -4.25 -1.16
N THR A 122 -15.32 -5.43 -0.86
CA THR A 122 -14.82 -6.72 -1.32
C THR A 122 -15.97 -7.58 -1.82
N VAL A 123 -15.82 -8.26 -2.96
CA VAL A 123 -16.86 -9.19 -3.43
C VAL A 123 -16.82 -10.48 -2.58
N SER A 124 -15.62 -10.97 -2.28
CA SER A 124 -15.39 -12.15 -1.46
C SER A 124 -14.20 -11.94 -0.52
N GLY A 125 -14.42 -12.10 0.78
CA GLY A 125 -13.42 -11.90 1.83
C GLY A 125 -14.04 -11.24 3.05
N GLU A 126 -13.25 -11.09 4.11
CA GLU A 126 -13.67 -10.41 5.33
C GLU A 126 -13.07 -9.01 5.43
N VAL A 127 -13.83 -8.06 5.99
CA VAL A 127 -13.31 -6.76 6.39
C VAL A 127 -13.23 -6.72 7.90
N VAL A 128 -12.00 -6.60 8.43
CA VAL A 128 -11.72 -6.54 9.86
C VAL A 128 -11.01 -5.24 10.20
N THR A 129 -11.52 -4.50 11.19
CA THR A 129 -10.88 -3.30 11.72
C THR A 129 -10.67 -3.40 13.23
N LYS A 130 -9.51 -2.95 13.72
CA LYS A 130 -9.20 -2.82 15.15
C LYS A 130 -9.43 -1.41 15.69
N PHE A 131 -9.98 -0.51 14.87
CA PHE A 131 -10.36 0.84 15.26
C PHE A 131 -11.83 0.93 15.68
N PRO A 132 -12.18 1.85 16.60
CA PRO A 132 -13.56 2.10 16.99
C PRO A 132 -14.31 2.88 15.90
N ILE A 133 -14.74 2.18 14.84
CA ILE A 133 -15.38 2.82 13.69
C ILE A 133 -16.83 3.21 13.99
N THR A 134 -17.19 4.45 13.65
CA THR A 134 -18.58 4.91 13.56
C THR A 134 -19.11 4.58 12.18
N ILE A 135 -19.98 3.57 12.09
CA ILE A 135 -20.51 3.09 10.81
C ILE A 135 -21.50 4.11 10.23
N ILE A 136 -21.22 4.58 9.01
CA ILE A 136 -22.12 5.40 8.19
C ILE A 136 -23.02 4.48 7.36
N SER A 137 -22.43 3.46 6.73
CA SER A 137 -23.13 2.48 5.92
C SER A 137 -22.44 1.12 6.02
N PHE A 138 -23.24 0.06 6.04
CA PHE A 138 -22.76 -1.32 5.95
C PHE A 138 -23.79 -2.14 5.17
N ASN A 139 -23.35 -2.97 4.24
CA ASN A 139 -24.23 -3.88 3.52
C ASN A 139 -23.80 -5.34 3.69
N LYS A 140 -24.70 -6.27 3.35
CA LYS A 140 -24.44 -7.71 3.41
C LYS A 140 -23.38 -8.21 2.41
N MET A 141 -22.84 -7.34 1.55
CA MET A 141 -21.83 -7.65 0.52
C MET A 141 -20.45 -7.09 0.89
N ASN A 142 -20.10 -7.13 2.19
CA ASN A 142 -18.79 -6.73 2.72
C ASN A 142 -18.35 -5.31 2.36
N GLN A 143 -19.32 -4.39 2.21
CA GLN A 143 -19.04 -2.97 2.12
C GLN A 143 -19.12 -2.35 3.50
N LEU A 144 -18.05 -1.70 3.93
CA LEU A 144 -17.98 -0.96 5.18
C LEU A 144 -17.63 0.49 4.86
N GLU A 145 -18.47 1.40 5.31
CA GLU A 145 -18.24 2.83 5.24
C GLU A 145 -18.43 3.43 6.63
N GLY A 146 -17.47 4.23 7.10
CA GLY A 146 -17.54 4.83 8.41
C GLY A 146 -16.37 5.75 8.70
N THR A 147 -16.35 6.33 9.89
CA THR A 147 -15.30 7.26 10.32
C THR A 147 -14.68 6.83 11.63
N VAL A 148 -13.42 7.19 11.80
CA VAL A 148 -12.67 7.14 13.06
C VAL A 148 -12.20 8.56 13.34
N GLY A 149 -12.69 9.17 14.43
CA GLY A 149 -12.38 10.58 14.73
C GLY A 149 -13.02 11.57 13.75
N THR A 150 -12.33 12.69 13.54
CA THR A 150 -12.77 13.86 12.75
C THR A 150 -11.78 14.28 11.66
N GLY A 151 -10.70 13.52 11.48
CA GLY A 151 -9.69 13.76 10.43
C GLY A 151 -10.27 13.72 9.01
N ASP A 152 -9.63 14.49 8.12
CA ASP A 152 -10.02 14.63 6.72
C ASP A 152 -9.42 13.54 5.81
N ASP A 153 -8.54 12.69 6.37
CA ASP A 153 -7.87 11.63 5.64
C ASP A 153 -8.83 10.50 5.25
N SER A 154 -8.59 9.90 4.10
CA SER A 154 -9.42 8.83 3.56
C SER A 154 -8.65 7.54 3.31
N ILE A 155 -9.29 6.42 3.63
CA ILE A 155 -8.81 5.07 3.32
C ILE A 155 -9.88 4.40 2.46
N ILE A 156 -9.55 4.22 1.19
CA ILE A 156 -10.42 3.59 0.19
C ILE A 156 -9.75 2.31 -0.29
N ILE A 157 -10.42 1.18 -0.10
CA ILE A 157 -9.89 -0.14 -0.49
C ILE A 157 -10.96 -0.91 -1.25
N ASP A 158 -10.68 -1.20 -2.53
CA ASP A 158 -11.49 -2.06 -3.38
C ASP A 158 -10.75 -3.38 -3.65
N THR A 159 -11.42 -4.50 -3.43
CA THR A 159 -10.95 -5.82 -3.86
C THR A 159 -12.06 -6.67 -4.47
N VAL A 160 -11.70 -7.64 -5.29
CA VAL A 160 -12.65 -8.66 -5.76
C VAL A 160 -12.60 -9.87 -4.83
N SER A 161 -11.42 -10.41 -4.57
CA SER A 161 -11.23 -11.59 -3.72
C SER A 161 -10.08 -11.38 -2.74
N GLY A 162 -10.39 -11.00 -1.53
CA GLY A 162 -9.38 -10.76 -0.51
C GLY A 162 -9.95 -10.21 0.77
N ASP A 163 -9.27 -10.53 1.86
CA ASP A 163 -9.54 -9.95 3.16
C ASP A 163 -8.89 -8.57 3.27
N ILE A 164 -9.57 -7.68 3.99
CA ILE A 164 -9.09 -6.33 4.29
C ILE A 164 -8.94 -6.22 5.80
N TYR A 165 -7.73 -5.90 6.25
CA TYR A 165 -7.40 -5.71 7.67
C TYR A 165 -6.89 -4.29 7.91
N ILE A 166 -7.58 -3.54 8.78
CA ILE A 166 -7.11 -2.24 9.28
C ILE A 166 -6.73 -2.40 10.75
N ASN A 167 -5.45 -2.32 11.07
CA ASN A 167 -4.94 -2.49 12.44
C ASN A 167 -4.35 -1.20 13.00
N LYS A 168 -4.34 -1.14 14.33
CA LYS A 168 -3.53 -0.23 15.12
C LYS A 168 -2.26 -0.91 15.62
#